data_AF-A0A924L9M5-F1
#
_entry.id   AF-A0A924L9M5-F1
#
_cell.length_a   1.000
_cell.length_b   1.000
_cell.length_c   1.000
_cell.angle_alpha   90.00
_cell.angle_beta   90.00
_cell.angle_gamma   90.00
#
_symmetry.space_group_name_H-M   'P 1'
#
loop_
_entity.id
_entity.type
_entity.pdbx_description
1 polymer ?
#
loop_
_entity_poly.entity_id
_entity_poly.type
_entity_poly.pdbx_seq_one_letter_code
_entity_poly.pdbx_strand_id
1 'polypeptide(L)'
;MADDIEEARMPVGQVLNGLTIHPLADGDRALSAFVMVKVADPDGDTGWAFRTTEPPNLEELLGALMIQVELVKKSILEEWDGE
;
A
#
# COMPACT_ATOMS: atom_id res chain seq x y z
N MET A 1 14.60 -23.33 9.07
CA MET A 1 14.11 -23.31 7.67
C MET A 1 12.81 -22.50 7.61
N ALA A 2 12.77 -21.33 8.26
CA ALA A 2 11.64 -20.40 8.24
C ALA A 2 12.13 -18.96 7.98
N ASP A 3 13.37 -18.65 8.40
CA ASP A 3 14.08 -17.41 8.05
C ASP A 3 14.40 -17.22 6.56
N ASP A 4 14.55 -18.27 5.75
CA ASP A 4 15.08 -18.13 4.37
C ASP A 4 14.10 -17.51 3.35
N ILE A 5 12.81 -17.36 3.70
CA ILE A 5 11.79 -16.76 2.80
C ILE A 5 11.70 -15.23 3.00
N GLU A 6 12.20 -14.68 4.10
CA GLU A 6 12.06 -13.25 4.44
C GLU A 6 13.05 -12.33 3.70
N GLU A 7 14.06 -12.86 3.01
CA GLU A 7 15.13 -12.04 2.41
C GLU A 7 14.97 -11.73 0.91
N ALA A 8 14.15 -12.49 0.17
CA ALA A 8 14.08 -12.35 -1.28
C ALA A 8 13.12 -11.21 -1.72
N ARG A 9 13.67 -10.01 -1.98
CA ARG A 9 12.92 -8.92 -2.64
C ARG A 9 12.68 -9.24 -4.11
N MET A 10 11.42 -9.17 -4.54
CA MET A 10 11.01 -9.36 -5.93
C MET A 10 10.50 -8.05 -6.54
N PRO A 11 10.60 -7.84 -7.87
CA PRO A 11 10.03 -6.67 -8.52
C PRO A 11 8.54 -6.52 -8.21
N VAL A 12 8.09 -5.29 -7.91
CA VAL A 12 6.71 -5.01 -7.48
C VAL A 12 5.68 -5.57 -8.47
N GLY A 13 5.92 -5.44 -9.78
CA GLY A 13 5.03 -5.97 -10.82
C GLY A 13 4.93 -7.51 -10.84
N GLN A 14 5.88 -8.23 -10.25
CA GLN A 14 5.81 -9.69 -10.10
C GLN A 14 5.04 -10.07 -8.83
N VAL A 15 5.20 -9.31 -7.74
CA VAL A 15 4.52 -9.57 -6.46
C VAL A 15 3.03 -9.19 -6.53
N LEU A 16 2.72 -8.06 -7.17
CA LEU A 16 1.37 -7.49 -7.28
C LEU A 16 0.80 -7.67 -8.68
N ASN A 17 1.09 -8.81 -9.31
CA ASN A 17 0.69 -9.08 -10.69
C ASN A 17 -0.81 -8.83 -10.91
N GLY A 18 -1.14 -8.09 -11.96
CA GLY A 18 -2.51 -7.73 -12.33
C GLY A 18 -3.04 -6.45 -11.67
N LEU A 19 -2.32 -5.87 -10.70
CA LEU A 19 -2.67 -4.58 -10.12
C LEU A 19 -1.99 -3.43 -10.88
N THR A 20 -2.73 -2.34 -11.06
CA THR A 20 -2.26 -1.09 -11.68
C THR A 20 -2.43 0.06 -10.69
N ILE A 21 -1.50 1.01 -10.71
CA ILE A 21 -1.56 2.23 -9.89
C ILE A 21 -1.50 3.48 -10.78
N HIS A 22 -1.97 4.61 -10.25
CA HIS A 22 -1.83 5.89 -10.94
C HIS A 22 -0.35 6.26 -11.12
N PRO A 23 0.00 6.95 -12.22
CA PRO A 23 1.36 7.39 -12.47
C PRO A 23 1.80 8.46 -11.46
N LEU A 24 3.11 8.57 -11.25
CA LEU A 24 3.71 9.71 -10.56
C LEU A 24 3.66 10.97 -11.45
N ALA A 25 3.85 12.14 -10.85
CA ALA A 25 3.97 13.38 -11.61
C ALA A 25 5.23 13.38 -12.50
N ASP A 26 5.20 14.17 -13.56
CA ASP A 26 6.30 14.25 -14.52
C ASP A 26 7.61 14.69 -13.85
N GLY A 27 8.65 13.89 -14.04
CA GLY A 27 9.99 14.14 -13.48
C GLY A 27 10.22 13.56 -12.08
N ASP A 28 9.17 13.09 -11.40
CA ASP A 28 9.32 12.43 -10.10
C ASP A 28 9.90 11.02 -10.26
N ARG A 29 10.75 10.65 -9.30
CA ARG A 29 11.34 9.32 -9.19
C ARG A 29 10.87 8.64 -7.91
N ALA A 30 10.35 7.43 -8.02
CA ALA A 30 10.06 6.59 -6.87
C ALA A 30 11.35 6.23 -6.10
N LEU A 31 11.33 6.48 -4.79
CA LEU A 31 12.42 6.10 -3.87
C LEU A 31 12.01 4.92 -3.01
N SER A 32 10.85 5.03 -2.36
CA SER A 32 10.29 4.00 -1.50
C SER A 32 8.78 3.91 -1.68
N ALA A 33 8.20 2.76 -1.31
CA ALA A 33 6.77 2.58 -1.25
C ALA A 33 6.38 1.69 -0.07
N PHE A 34 5.33 2.09 0.63
CA PHE A 34 4.51 1.23 1.48
C PHE A 34 3.24 0.90 0.70
N VAL A 35 2.92 -0.38 0.56
CA VAL A 35 1.78 -0.85 -0.22
C VAL A 35 0.89 -1.70 0.66
N MET A 36 -0.36 -1.28 0.82
CA MET A 36 -1.41 -2.08 1.45
C MET A 36 -2.17 -2.84 0.36
N VAL A 37 -2.30 -4.15 0.54
CA VAL A 37 -2.83 -5.07 -0.46
C VAL A 37 -3.97 -5.85 0.17
N LYS A 38 -5.14 -5.80 -0.47
CA LYS A 38 -6.23 -6.72 -0.13
C LYS A 38 -5.89 -8.08 -0.73
N VAL A 39 -5.83 -9.10 0.11
CA VAL A 39 -5.50 -10.47 -0.29
C VAL A 39 -6.71 -11.37 -0.08
N ALA A 40 -6.76 -12.46 -0.83
CA ALA A 40 -7.67 -13.56 -0.57
C ALA A 40 -6.82 -14.82 -0.37
N ASP A 41 -7.19 -15.65 0.59
CA ASP A 41 -6.57 -16.96 0.78
C ASP A 41 -7.21 -18.01 -0.15
N PRO A 42 -6.71 -19.26 -0.18
CA PRO A 42 -7.27 -20.31 -1.03
C PRO A 42 -8.72 -20.68 -0.72
N ASP A 43 -9.21 -20.39 0.48
CA ASP A 43 -10.60 -20.63 0.90
C ASP A 43 -11.53 -19.48 0.48
N GLY A 44 -10.95 -18.38 -0.04
CA GLY A 44 -11.66 -17.21 -0.53
C GLY A 44 -11.87 -16.13 0.53
N ASP A 45 -11.35 -16.33 1.74
CA ASP A 45 -11.44 -15.35 2.81
C ASP A 45 -10.50 -14.17 2.52
N THR A 46 -11.05 -12.96 2.66
CA THR A 46 -10.29 -11.74 2.35
C THR A 46 -9.65 -11.14 3.59
N GLY A 47 -8.41 -10.70 3.45
CA GLY A 47 -7.67 -9.99 4.47
C GLY A 47 -6.85 -8.83 3.91
N TRP A 48 -6.04 -8.22 4.77
CA TRP A 48 -5.12 -7.17 4.41
C TRP A 48 -3.69 -7.59 4.73
N ALA A 49 -2.79 -7.35 3.79
CA ALA A 49 -1.36 -7.49 3.97
C ALA A 49 -0.67 -6.19 3.55
N PHE A 50 0.57 -5.98 4.01
CA PHE A 50 1.39 -4.89 3.51
C PHE A 50 2.72 -5.39 2.95
N ARG A 51 3.29 -4.60 2.03
CA ARG A 51 4.63 -4.79 1.47
C ARG A 51 5.36 -3.46 1.46
N THR A 52 6.67 -3.50 1.58
CA THR A 52 7.52 -2.33 1.45
C THR A 52 8.68 -2.60 0.51
N THR A 53 9.14 -1.57 -0.19
CA THR A 53 10.36 -1.66 -1.02
C THR A 53 11.63 -1.70 -0.16
N GLU A 54 11.57 -1.06 1.00
CA GLU A 54 12.59 -1.03 2.04
C GLU A 54 11.93 -0.82 3.42
N PRO A 55 12.63 -1.08 4.54
CA PRO A 55 12.13 -0.72 5.87
C PRO A 55 11.83 0.79 5.92
N PRO A 56 10.57 1.19 6.18
CA PRO A 56 10.22 2.60 6.17
C PRO A 56 10.76 3.30 7.42
N ASN A 57 11.05 4.60 7.31
CA ASN A 57 11.11 5.45 8.48
C ASN A 57 9.71 5.48 9.13
N LEU A 58 9.62 5.08 10.39
CA LEU A 58 8.33 4.93 11.08
C LEU A 58 7.62 6.27 11.29
N GLU A 59 8.35 7.36 11.47
CA GLU A 59 7.78 8.69 11.67
C GLU A 59 7.17 9.22 10.36
N GLU A 60 7.90 9.06 9.24
CA GLU A 60 7.40 9.41 7.91
C GLU A 60 6.17 8.56 7.52
N LEU A 61 6.22 7.25 7.79
CA LEU A 61 5.10 6.35 7.53
C LEU A 61 3.87 6.74 8.37
N LEU A 62 4.05 6.98 9.66
CA LEU A 62 2.96 7.40 10.54
C LEU A 62 2.34 8.72 10.05
N GLY A 63 3.18 9.70 9.68
CA GLY A 63 2.74 10.95 9.08
C GLY A 63 1.88 10.73 7.83
N ALA A 64 2.34 9.89 6.91
CA ALA A 64 1.62 9.57 5.68
C ALA A 64 0.27 8.87 5.96
N LEU A 65 0.24 7.91 6.89
CA LEU A 65 -0.99 7.19 7.26
C LEU A 65 -2.00 8.11 7.92
N MET A 66 -1.56 9.05 8.78
CA MET A 66 -2.46 10.05 9.37
C MET A 66 -3.12 10.94 8.32
N ILE A 67 -2.36 11.39 7.30
CA ILE A 67 -2.91 12.18 6.19
C ILE A 67 -3.96 11.35 5.44
N GLN A 68 -3.69 10.07 5.15
CA GLN A 68 -4.66 9.21 4.47
C GLN A 68 -5.94 9.02 5.27
N VAL A 69 -5.86 8.87 6.60
CA VAL A 69 -7.04 8.80 7.46
C VAL A 69 -7.88 10.06 7.35
N GLU A 70 -7.28 11.25 7.39
CA GLU A 70 -8.01 12.51 7.26
C GLU A 70 -8.63 12.69 5.87
N LEU A 71 -7.94 12.27 4.81
CA LEU A 71 -8.49 12.26 3.45
C LEU A 71 -9.71 11.34 3.34
N VAL A 72 -9.63 10.12 3.86
CA VAL A 72 -10.76 9.17 3.87
C VAL A 72 -11.95 9.72 4.64
N LYS A 73 -11.72 10.29 5.85
CA LYS A 73 -12.78 10.93 6.63
C LYS A 73 -13.46 12.04 5.84
N LYS A 74 -12.68 12.88 5.17
CA LYS A 74 -13.19 13.96 4.34
C LYS A 74 -14.04 13.43 3.18
N SER A 75 -13.55 12.43 2.44
CA SER A 75 -14.28 11.84 1.32
C SER A 75 -15.62 11.23 1.76
N ILE A 76 -15.65 10.52 2.88
CA ILE A 76 -16.90 9.97 3.43
C ILE A 76 -17.89 11.08 3.75
N LEU A 77 -17.45 12.19 4.38
CA LEU A 77 -18.33 13.31 4.69
C LEU A 77 -18.85 14.01 3.41
N GLU A 78 -17.99 14.20 2.41
CA GLU A 78 -18.37 14.79 1.12
C GLU A 78 -19.39 13.92 0.37
N GLU A 79 -19.29 12.58 0.47
CA GLU A 79 -20.30 11.65 -0.07
C GLU A 79 -21.67 11.81 0.61
N TRP A 80 -21.70 12.14 1.91
CA TRP A 80 -22.92 12.28 2.69
C TRP A 80 -23.61 13.65 2.48
N ASP A 81 -22.83 14.72 2.29
CA ASP A 81 -23.35 16.07 2.03
C ASP A 81 -23.85 16.26 0.58
N GLY A 82 -23.61 15.28 -0.30
CA GLY A 82 -24.01 15.26 -1.71
C GLY A 82 -25.40 14.66 -2.00
N GLU A 83 -26.17 14.29 -0.96
CA GLU A 83 -27.56 13.79 -1.05
C GLU A 83 -28.62 14.89 -0.85
#